data_AF-A0A6P1FHQ6-F1
#
_entry.id   AF-A0A6P1FHQ6-F1
#
_cell.length_a   1.000
_cell.length_b   1.000
_cell.length_c   1.000
_cell.angle_alpha   90.00
_cell.angle_beta   90.00
_cell.angle_gamma   90.00
#
_symmetry.space_group_name_H-M   'P 1'
#
loop_
_entity.id
_entity.type
_entity.pdbx_description
1 polymer ?
#
loop_
_entity_poly.entity_id
_entity_poly.type
_entity_poly.pdbx_seq_one_letter_code
_entity_poly.pdbx_strand_id
1 'polypeptide(L)'
;MALAPGIILAIVLFAGLALVGTDAYIFVLYTVAILAAVMSWFAIQARAWWWLIGLAPMVVLWNPVLPFELSDVVWSSLHLAGVGVAVAAGLLIRVPVKE
;
A
#
# COMPACT_ATOMS: atom_id res chain seq x y z
N MET A 1 -0.44 -4.39 16.62
CA MET A 1 0.50 -3.69 15.71
C MET A 1 0.15 -4.09 14.27
N ALA A 2 0.17 -3.17 13.31
CA ALA A 2 -0.12 -3.47 11.90
C ALA A 2 1.10 -4.04 11.15
N LEU A 3 2.03 -4.68 11.87
CA LEU A 3 3.35 -5.02 11.36
C LEU A 3 3.29 -6.08 10.25
N ALA A 4 2.49 -7.14 10.45
CA ALA A 4 2.35 -8.22 9.47
C ALA A 4 1.84 -7.71 8.09
N PRO A 5 0.70 -6.98 8.00
CA PRO A 5 0.23 -6.47 6.72
C PRO A 5 1.15 -5.38 6.14
N GLY A 6 1.77 -4.53 6.96
CA GLY A 6 2.69 -3.49 6.48
C GLY A 6 3.95 -4.05 5.82
N ILE A 7 4.55 -5.10 6.40
CA ILE A 7 5.71 -5.78 5.81
C ILE A 7 5.32 -6.50 4.51
N ILE A 8 4.18 -7.21 4.49
CA ILE A 8 3.71 -7.89 3.28
C ILE A 8 3.46 -6.86 2.16
N LEU A 9 2.83 -5.73 2.48
CA LEU A 9 2.60 -4.64 1.52
C LEU A 9 3.91 -4.11 0.95
N ALA A 10 4.92 -3.87 1.80
CA ALA A 10 6.23 -3.42 1.36
C ALA A 10 6.92 -4.44 0.44
N ILE A 11 6.86 -5.74 0.78
CA ILE A 11 7.42 -6.82 -0.06
C ILE A 11 6.72 -6.86 -1.42
N VAL A 12 5.38 -6.81 -1.44
CA VAL A 12 4.60 -6.82 -2.68
C VAL A 12 4.93 -5.61 -3.55
N LEU A 13 5.06 -4.42 -2.96
CA LEU A 13 5.42 -3.22 -3.70
C LEU A 13 6.84 -3.33 -4.29
N PHE A 14 7.78 -3.87 -3.54
CA PHE A 14 9.15 -4.03 -4.00
C PHE A 14 9.28 -5.12 -5.08
N ALA A 15 8.63 -6.27 -4.90
CA ALA A 15 8.59 -7.34 -5.90
C ALA A 15 7.81 -6.92 -7.16
N GLY A 16 6.77 -6.10 -6.99
CA GLY A 16 5.92 -5.56 -8.04
C GLY A 16 6.65 -4.69 -9.06
N LEU A 17 7.78 -4.08 -8.68
CA LEU A 17 8.64 -3.31 -9.59
C LEU A 17 9.07 -4.13 -10.82
N ALA A 18 9.38 -5.41 -10.64
CA ALA A 18 9.81 -6.29 -11.73
C ALA A 18 8.66 -6.68 -12.69
N LEU A 19 7.41 -6.42 -12.28
CA LEU A 19 6.20 -6.79 -13.01
C LEU A 19 5.55 -5.58 -13.71
N VAL A 20 6.02 -4.35 -13.47
CA VAL A 20 5.50 -3.15 -14.14
C VAL A 20 5.60 -3.31 -15.66
N GLY A 21 4.52 -2.97 -16.37
CA GLY A 21 4.43 -3.10 -17.83
C GLY A 21 4.12 -4.51 -18.35
N THR A 22 3.96 -5.51 -17.45
CA THR A 22 3.60 -6.89 -17.83
C THR A 22 2.12 -7.18 -17.58
N ASP A 23 1.58 -8.20 -18.25
CA ASP A 23 0.19 -8.65 -18.03
C ASP A 23 -0.06 -9.14 -16.59
N ALA A 24 0.98 -9.65 -15.93
CA ALA A 24 0.91 -10.11 -14.54
C ALA A 24 0.83 -8.95 -13.53
N TYR A 25 1.04 -7.70 -13.95
CA TYR A 25 0.97 -6.53 -13.07
C TYR A 25 -0.41 -6.34 -12.42
N ILE A 26 -1.47 -6.85 -13.05
CA ILE A 26 -2.83 -6.82 -12.51
C ILE A 26 -2.92 -7.45 -11.11
N PHE A 27 -2.15 -8.51 -10.85
CA PHE A 27 -2.13 -9.18 -9.54
C PHE A 27 -1.44 -8.31 -8.48
N VAL A 28 -0.42 -7.55 -8.87
CA VAL A 28 0.24 -6.58 -7.99
C VAL A 28 -0.73 -5.48 -7.60
N LEU A 29 -1.44 -4.90 -8.57
CA LEU A 29 -2.45 -3.87 -8.36
C LEU A 29 -3.49 -4.29 -7.31
N TYR A 30 -4.17 -5.42 -7.53
CA TYR A 30 -5.13 -5.95 -6.56
C TYR A 30 -4.53 -6.16 -5.17
N THR A 31 -3.36 -6.78 -5.10
CA THR A 31 -2.73 -7.12 -3.81
C THR A 31 -2.37 -5.85 -3.03
N VAL A 32 -1.77 -4.86 -3.69
CA VAL A 32 -1.41 -3.57 -3.07
C VAL A 32 -2.65 -2.82 -2.62
N ALA A 33 -3.70 -2.75 -3.45
CA ALA A 33 -4.94 -2.04 -3.12
C ALA A 33 -5.62 -2.64 -1.88
N ILE A 34 -5.73 -3.98 -1.81
CA ILE A 34 -6.34 -4.67 -0.66
C ILE A 34 -5.54 -4.45 0.61
N LEU A 35 -4.21 -4.64 0.55
CA LEU A 35 -3.34 -4.46 1.72
C LEU A 35 -3.31 -3.00 2.18
N ALA A 36 -3.32 -2.03 1.27
CA ALA A 36 -3.42 -0.61 1.59
C ALA A 36 -4.77 -0.27 2.27
N ALA A 37 -5.87 -0.92 1.86
CA ALA A 37 -7.17 -0.74 2.48
C ALA A 37 -7.19 -1.32 3.91
N VAL A 38 -6.61 -2.50 4.11
CA VAL A 38 -6.44 -3.10 5.44
C VAL A 38 -5.57 -2.21 6.34
N MET A 39 -4.46 -1.69 5.83
CA MET A 39 -3.59 -0.75 6.55
C MET A 39 -4.32 0.54 6.91
N SER A 40 -5.14 1.07 6.00
CA SER A 40 -5.99 2.25 6.25
C SER A 40 -6.97 2.00 7.38
N TRP A 41 -7.57 0.81 7.44
CA TRP A 41 -8.46 0.42 8.54
C TRP A 41 -7.72 0.38 9.89
N PHE A 42 -6.49 -0.13 9.94
CA PHE A 42 -5.69 -0.07 11.17
C PHE A 42 -5.30 1.36 11.57
N ALA A 43 -5.01 2.24 10.60
CA ALA A 43 -4.77 3.65 10.88
C ALA A 43 -6.00 4.31 11.54
N ILE A 44 -7.21 4.02 11.03
CA ILE A 44 -8.48 4.50 11.61
C ILE A 44 -8.66 3.97 13.04
N GLN A 45 -8.50 2.67 13.25
CA GLN A 45 -8.64 2.05 14.58
C GLN A 45 -7.66 2.65 15.60
N ALA A 46 -6.42 2.93 15.18
CA ALA A 46 -5.40 3.55 16.02
C ALA A 46 -5.55 5.08 16.16
N ARG A 47 -6.59 5.69 15.56
CA ARG A 47 -6.79 7.15 15.46
C ARG A 47 -5.58 7.89 14.85
N ALA A 48 -4.82 7.19 14.02
CA ALA A 48 -3.61 7.68 13.37
C ALA A 48 -3.94 8.29 12.00
N TRP A 49 -4.89 9.22 11.97
CA TRP A 49 -5.52 9.76 10.76
C TRP A 49 -4.54 10.34 9.74
N TRP A 50 -3.40 10.88 10.19
CA TRP A 50 -2.34 11.40 9.32
C TRP A 50 -1.81 10.35 8.33
N TRP A 51 -1.80 9.06 8.69
CA TRP A 51 -1.36 7.99 7.80
C TRP A 51 -2.31 7.73 6.63
N LEU A 52 -3.57 8.13 6.74
CA LEU A 52 -4.52 8.01 5.63
C LEU A 52 -4.13 8.88 4.44
N ILE A 53 -3.38 9.96 4.65
CA ILE A 53 -2.85 10.78 3.55
C ILE A 53 -1.90 9.96 2.66
N GLY A 54 -1.15 9.02 3.24
CA GLY A 54 -0.31 8.11 2.45
C GLY A 54 -1.05 6.86 1.97
N LEU A 55 -1.84 6.23 2.85
CA LEU A 55 -2.46 4.94 2.57
C LEU A 55 -3.70 5.02 1.68
N ALA A 56 -4.54 6.05 1.81
CA ALA A 56 -5.76 6.16 1.02
C ALA A 56 -5.47 6.38 -0.48
N PRO A 57 -4.50 7.24 -0.88
CA PRO A 57 -4.09 7.32 -2.28
C PRO A 57 -3.57 5.99 -2.83
N MET A 58 -2.88 5.18 -2.02
CA MET A 58 -2.43 3.86 -2.46
C MET A 58 -3.60 2.94 -2.78
N VAL A 59 -4.68 2.99 -1.99
CA VAL A 59 -5.90 2.23 -2.30
C VAL A 59 -6.47 2.67 -3.65
N VAL A 60 -6.51 3.97 -3.93
CA VAL A 60 -7.10 4.48 -5.18
C VAL A 60 -6.21 4.18 -6.37
N LEU A 61 -4.94 4.56 -6.30
CA LEU A 61 -4.00 4.45 -7.43
C LEU A 61 -3.80 3.00 -7.84
N TRP A 62 -3.57 2.07 -6.90
CA TRP A 62 -3.35 0.66 -7.24
C TRP A 62 -4.65 -0.13 -7.48
N ASN A 63 -5.84 0.47 -7.37
CA ASN A 63 -7.08 -0.26 -7.61
C ASN A 63 -7.34 -0.42 -9.12
N PRO A 64 -7.32 -1.65 -9.67
CA PRO A 64 -7.53 -1.86 -11.10
C PRO A 64 -8.98 -1.57 -11.56
N VAL A 65 -9.93 -1.43 -10.63
CA VAL A 65 -11.29 -0.93 -10.92
C VAL A 65 -11.26 0.54 -11.35
N LEU A 66 -10.21 1.28 -10.96
CA LEU A 66 -9.93 2.65 -11.36
C LEU A 66 -8.64 2.69 -12.19
N PRO A 67 -8.68 2.33 -13.49
CA PRO A 67 -7.48 2.25 -14.31
C PRO A 67 -6.89 3.65 -14.54
N PHE A 68 -5.59 3.79 -14.32
CA PHE A 68 -4.82 5.01 -14.61
C PHE A 68 -3.74 4.71 -15.67
N GLU A 69 -3.75 5.49 -16.75
CA GLU A 69 -2.74 5.42 -17.82
C GLU A 69 -1.49 6.22 -17.43
N LEU A 70 -0.76 5.74 -16.42
CA LEU A 70 0.53 6.30 -16.01
C LEU A 70 1.67 5.57 -16.71
N SER A 71 2.76 6.29 -16.99
CA SER A 71 3.97 5.66 -17.56
C SER A 71 4.64 4.73 -16.56
N ASP A 72 5.40 3.75 -17.07
CA ASP A 72 6.11 2.76 -16.25
C ASP A 72 7.08 3.41 -15.24
N VAL A 73 7.68 4.55 -15.63
CA VAL A 73 8.58 5.34 -14.77
C VAL A 73 7.81 5.94 -13.59
N VAL A 74 6.59 6.43 -13.83
CA VAL A 74 5.73 6.97 -12.78
C VAL A 74 5.27 5.84 -11.85
N TRP A 75 4.85 4.71 -12.40
CA TRP A 75 4.50 3.53 -11.62
C TRP A 75 5.64 3.02 -10.75
N SER A 76 6.85 2.95 -11.30
CA SER A 76 8.04 2.52 -10.56
C SER A 76 8.36 3.47 -9.41
N SER A 77 8.25 4.78 -9.65
CA SER A 77 8.45 5.82 -8.64
C SER A 77 7.40 5.73 -7.52
N LEU A 78 6.14 5.48 -7.89
CA LEU A 78 5.03 5.26 -6.96
C LEU A 78 5.25 4.02 -6.08
N HIS A 79 5.77 2.91 -6.62
CA HIS A 79 6.11 1.74 -5.81
C HIS A 79 7.16 2.06 -4.76
N LEU A 80 8.23 2.77 -5.13
CA LEU A 80 9.29 3.14 -4.19
C LEU A 80 8.76 4.05 -3.08
N ALA A 81 7.94 5.05 -3.42
CA ALA A 81 7.27 5.89 -2.43
C ALA A 81 6.34 5.06 -1.52
N GLY A 82 5.56 4.16 -2.12
CA GLY A 82 4.65 3.25 -1.41
C GLY A 82 5.36 2.34 -0.42
N VAL A 83 6.56 1.83 -0.76
CA VAL A 83 7.39 1.02 0.16
C VAL A 83 7.70 1.84 1.42
N GLY A 84 8.14 3.09 1.26
CA GLY A 84 8.40 3.99 2.38
C GLY A 84 7.17 4.20 3.27
N VAL A 85 6.01 4.45 2.66
CA VAL A 85 4.74 4.60 3.38
C VAL A 85 4.35 3.32 4.10
N ALA A 86 4.42 2.17 3.45
CA ALA A 86 4.03 0.87 4.00
C ALA A 86 4.90 0.47 5.21
N VAL A 87 6.22 0.63 5.10
CA VAL A 87 7.15 0.35 6.19
C VAL A 87 6.94 1.31 7.35
N ALA A 88 6.89 2.62 7.09
CA ALA A 88 6.73 3.61 8.14
C ALA A 88 5.38 3.47 8.86
N ALA A 89 4.29 3.28 8.11
CA ALA A 89 2.96 3.03 8.67
C ALA A 89 2.92 1.71 9.47
N GLY A 90 3.48 0.62 8.94
CA GLY A 90 3.53 -0.69 9.59
C GLY A 90 4.28 -0.68 10.93
N LEU A 91 5.35 0.11 11.01
CA LEU A 91 6.16 0.27 12.23
C LEU A 91 5.53 1.24 13.24
N LEU A 92 4.92 2.33 12.78
CA LEU A 92 4.46 3.43 13.64
C LEU A 92 2.99 3.31 14.07
N ILE A 93 2.14 2.62 13.31
CA ILE A 93 0.73 2.41 13.67
C ILE A 93 0.62 1.34 14.77
N ARG A 94 0.31 1.80 15.98
CA ARG A 94 0.03 0.95 17.14
C ARG A 94 -1.47 0.87 17.38
N VAL A 95 -2.05 -0.28 17.04
CA VAL A 95 -3.45 -0.58 17.33
C VAL A 95 -3.57 -0.95 18.82
N PRO A 96 -4.40 -0.25 19.61
CA PRO A 96 -4.66 -0.61 21.00
C PRO A 96 -5.34 -1.99 21.06
N VAL A 97 -4.81 -2.89 21.88
CA VAL A 97 -5.51 -4.14 22.20
C VAL A 97 -6.52 -3.78 23.29
N LYS A 98 -7.81 -3.96 23.03
CA LYS A 98 -8.81 -3.95 24.11
C LYS A 98 -8.63 -5.25 24.89
N GLU A 99 -8.31 -5.11 26.18
CA GLU A 99 -8.39 -6.20 27.17
C GLU A 99 -9.85 -6.65 27.37
#